data_AF-A0A1L7GJV4-F1
#
_entry.id   AF-A0A1L7GJV4-F1
#
_cell.length_a   1.000
_cell.length_b   1.000
_cell.length_c   1.000
_cell.angle_alpha   90.00
_cell.angle_beta   90.00
_cell.angle_gamma   90.00
#
_symmetry.space_group_name_H-M   'P 1'
#
loop_
_entity.id
_entity.type
_entity.pdbx_description
1 polymer ?
#
loop_
_entity_poly.entity_id
_entity_poly.type
_entity_poly.pdbx_seq_one_letter_code
_entity_poly.pdbx_strand_id
1 'polypeptide(L)'
;MDMILSVDSILTDVAWFPIVGLAVVALLLGGFKLGQMVRAKEPPPPAAEDQPHLPNGGAVYEVREERDQVEIPEGGLRPHEMQGYGNFGSTTSSHPDEVRKERESGYELPEGPGPHPQPGAPPDAGRGAHS
;
A
#
# COMPACT_ATOMS: atom_id res chain seq x y z
N MET A 1 -14.69 -67.92 -16.70
CA MET A 1 -13.79 -67.32 -15.67
C MET A 1 -13.28 -65.95 -16.09
N ASP A 2 -13.79 -65.37 -17.18
CA ASP A 2 -13.24 -64.18 -17.83
C ASP A 2 -13.72 -62.86 -17.18
N MET A 3 -14.86 -62.90 -16.48
CA MET A 3 -15.41 -61.74 -15.77
C MET A 3 -14.62 -61.40 -14.49
N ILE A 4 -14.05 -62.39 -13.79
CA ILE A 4 -13.25 -62.17 -12.57
C ILE A 4 -11.90 -61.55 -12.93
N LEU A 5 -11.27 -62.03 -14.00
CA LEU A 5 -10.02 -61.45 -14.53
C LEU A 5 -10.23 -60.02 -15.07
N SER A 6 -11.40 -59.74 -15.66
CA SER A 6 -11.74 -58.39 -16.16
C SER A 6 -11.98 -57.37 -15.04
N VAL A 7 -12.60 -57.77 -13.92
CA VAL A 7 -12.83 -56.87 -12.77
C VAL A 7 -11.52 -56.53 -12.06
N ASP A 8 -10.60 -57.49 -11.90
CA ASP A 8 -9.27 -57.25 -11.32
C ASP A 8 -8.43 -56.27 -12.17
N SER A 9 -8.48 -56.40 -13.51
CA SER A 9 -7.79 -55.47 -14.42
C SER A 9 -8.36 -54.06 -14.32
N ILE A 10 -9.69 -53.90 -14.33
CA ILE A 10 -10.34 -52.59 -14.22
C ILE A 10 -10.05 -51.96 -12.85
N LEU A 11 -10.10 -52.75 -11.78
CA LEU A 11 -9.84 -52.25 -10.43
C LEU A 11 -8.39 -51.80 -10.27
N THR A 12 -7.43 -52.53 -10.85
CA THR A 12 -6.02 -52.15 -10.87
C THR A 12 -5.79 -50.88 -11.70
N ASP A 13 -6.43 -50.78 -12.87
CA ASP A 13 -6.36 -49.60 -13.75
C ASP A 13 -7.08 -48.37 -13.18
N VAL A 14 -8.01 -48.52 -12.23
CA VAL A 14 -8.64 -47.38 -11.55
C VAL A 14 -7.92 -47.05 -10.25
N ALA A 15 -7.31 -48.04 -9.58
CA ALA A 15 -6.63 -47.86 -8.30
C ALA A 15 -5.40 -46.94 -8.38
N TRP A 16 -4.79 -46.75 -9.55
CA TRP A 16 -3.65 -45.82 -9.69
C TRP A 16 -4.07 -44.35 -9.56
N PHE A 17 -5.30 -43.98 -9.91
CA PHE A 17 -5.78 -42.60 -9.84
C PHE A 17 -5.73 -42.01 -8.42
N PRO A 18 -6.28 -42.67 -7.37
CA PRO A 18 -6.15 -42.15 -6.01
C PRO A 18 -4.71 -42.18 -5.51
N ILE A 19 -3.88 -43.14 -5.94
CA ILE A 19 -2.46 -43.20 -5.57
C ILE A 19 -1.72 -41.98 -6.12
N VAL A 20 -1.90 -41.66 -7.40
CA VAL A 20 -1.31 -40.47 -8.02
C VAL A 20 -1.88 -39.19 -7.39
N GLY A 21 -3.18 -39.16 -7.11
CA GLY A 21 -3.81 -38.04 -6.39
C GLY A 21 -3.15 -37.80 -5.02
N LEU A 22 -2.95 -38.85 -4.23
CA LEU A 22 -2.27 -38.78 -2.94
C LEU A 22 -0.79 -38.37 -3.08
N ALA A 23 -0.10 -38.86 -4.11
CA ALA A 23 1.28 -38.45 -4.39
C ALA A 23 1.38 -36.95 -4.70
N VAL A 24 0.47 -36.41 -5.51
CA VAL A 24 0.40 -34.97 -5.81
C VAL A 24 0.09 -34.17 -4.54
N VAL A 25 -0.87 -34.61 -3.71
CA VAL A 25 -1.20 -33.96 -2.43
C VAL A 25 0.01 -33.95 -1.50
N ALA A 26 0.72 -35.07 -1.38
CA ALA A 26 1.91 -35.18 -0.55
C ALA A 26 3.03 -34.24 -1.04
N LEU A 27 3.23 -34.14 -2.36
CA LEU A 27 4.20 -33.22 -2.95
C LEU A 27 3.85 -31.75 -2.66
N LEU A 28 2.59 -31.36 -2.80
CA LEU A 28 2.13 -29.99 -2.51
C LEU A 28 2.27 -29.64 -1.03
N LEU A 29 1.86 -30.53 -0.13
CA LEU A 29 2.01 -30.35 1.31
C LEU A 29 3.48 -30.29 1.72
N GLY A 30 4.33 -31.12 1.11
CA GLY A 30 5.78 -31.10 1.31
C GLY A 30 6.39 -29.75 0.91
N GLY A 31 6.06 -29.24 -0.27
CA GLY A 31 6.49 -27.93 -0.74
C GLY A 31 6.01 -26.78 0.17
N PHE A 32 4.75 -26.82 0.58
CA PHE A 32 4.18 -25.85 1.52
C PHE A 32 4.92 -25.87 2.87
N LYS A 33 5.16 -27.06 3.44
CA LYS A 33 5.90 -27.23 4.70
C LYS A 33 7.34 -26.76 4.59
N LEU A 34 8.01 -26.99 3.46
CA LEU A 34 9.34 -26.46 3.21
C LEU A 34 9.34 -24.92 3.21
N GLY A 35 8.37 -24.29 2.53
CA GLY A 35 8.20 -22.83 2.55
C GLY A 35 7.94 -22.27 3.95
N GLN A 36 7.09 -22.95 4.75
CA GLN A 36 6.87 -22.59 6.15
C GLN A 36 8.16 -22.68 6.98
N MET A 37 8.95 -23.74 6.81
CA MET A 37 10.21 -23.92 7.53
C MET A 37 11.26 -22.87 7.16
N VAL A 38 11.29 -22.41 5.90
CA VAL A 38 12.17 -21.31 5.47
C VAL A 38 11.74 -20.00 6.13
N ARG A 39 10.46 -19.66 6.08
CA ARG A 39 9.91 -18.44 6.72
C ARG A 39 10.10 -18.42 8.23
N ALA A 40 10.04 -19.57 8.90
CA ALA A 40 10.24 -19.66 10.34
C ALA A 40 11.69 -19.34 10.78
N LYS A 41 12.65 -19.29 9.85
CA LYS A 41 14.02 -18.85 10.12
C LYS A 41 14.18 -17.34 10.01
N GLU A 42 13.21 -16.65 9.41
CA GLU A 42 13.19 -15.19 9.37
C GLU A 42 12.85 -14.66 10.77
N PRO A 43 13.43 -13.52 11.19
CA PRO A 43 13.03 -12.90 12.45
C PRO A 43 11.53 -12.57 12.43
N PRO A 44 10.86 -12.61 13.59
CA PRO A 44 9.45 -12.25 13.66
C PRO A 44 9.26 -10.80 13.19
N PRO A 45 8.09 -10.45 12.64
CA PRO A 45 7.73 -9.06 12.40
C PRO A 45 7.96 -8.23 13.67
N PRO A 46 8.41 -6.97 13.53
CA PRO A 46 8.66 -6.10 14.67
C PRO A 46 7.40 -6.01 15.54
N ALA A 47 7.60 -6.08 16.85
CA ALA A 47 6.49 -6.01 17.80
C ALA A 47 5.89 -4.59 17.81
N ALA A 48 4.68 -4.44 18.37
CA ALA A 48 4.02 -3.13 18.39
C ALA A 48 4.81 -2.12 19.22
N GLU A 49 5.48 -2.60 20.27
CA GLU A 49 6.41 -1.87 21.11
C GLU A 49 7.70 -1.46 20.40
N ASP A 50 8.11 -2.19 19.36
CA ASP A 50 9.27 -1.85 18.51
C ASP A 50 8.92 -0.76 17.48
N GLN A 51 7.64 -0.44 17.32
CA GLN A 51 7.23 0.65 16.45
C GLN A 51 7.78 1.97 16.98
N PRO A 52 8.17 2.90 16.10
CA PRO A 52 8.57 4.25 16.51
C PRO A 52 7.48 4.92 17.34
N HIS A 53 7.79 5.23 18.59
CA HIS A 53 6.93 6.02 19.46
C HIS A 53 7.15 7.51 19.21
N LEU A 54 6.15 8.33 19.58
CA LEU A 54 6.32 9.77 19.56
C LEU A 54 7.47 10.15 20.51
N PRO A 55 8.33 11.12 20.13
CA PRO A 55 9.36 11.60 21.04
C PRO A 55 8.72 12.29 22.26
N ASN A 56 9.49 12.47 23.34
CA ASN A 56 9.01 13.06 24.60
C ASN A 56 8.31 14.42 24.43
N GLY A 57 8.59 15.16 23.35
CA GLY A 57 7.97 16.44 23.00
C GLY A 57 6.64 16.33 22.23
N GLY A 58 6.12 15.13 22.00
CA GLY A 58 4.95 14.90 21.14
C GLY A 58 5.34 14.75 19.66
N ALA A 59 4.35 14.82 18.76
CA ALA A 59 4.60 14.64 17.34
C ALA A 59 5.52 15.76 16.83
N VAL A 60 6.55 15.39 16.06
CA VAL A 60 7.24 16.40 15.24
C VAL A 60 6.23 16.83 14.19
N TYR A 61 5.78 18.08 14.30
CA TYR A 61 4.86 18.63 13.31
C TYR A 61 5.55 18.65 11.95
N GLU A 62 4.80 18.28 10.92
CA GLU A 62 5.24 18.42 9.54
C GLU A 62 5.50 19.90 9.25
N VAL A 63 6.73 20.26 8.88
CA VAL A 63 6.97 21.55 8.23
C VAL A 63 6.36 21.45 6.84
N ARG A 64 5.21 22.09 6.65
CA ARG A 64 4.47 22.06 5.39
C ARG A 64 4.85 23.27 4.56
N GLU A 65 5.66 23.04 3.54
CA GLU A 65 6.02 24.06 2.55
C GLU A 65 5.04 24.00 1.36
N GLU A 66 4.44 25.13 1.00
CA GLU A 66 3.79 25.31 -0.30
C GLU A 66 4.79 25.88 -1.30
N ARG A 67 4.71 25.42 -2.56
CA ARG A 67 5.55 25.93 -3.65
C ARG A 67 4.82 27.04 -4.39
N ASP A 68 5.54 28.11 -4.71
CA ASP A 68 5.02 29.14 -5.60
C ASP A 68 4.75 28.54 -6.99
N GLN A 69 3.62 28.89 -7.58
CA GLN A 69 3.29 28.46 -8.93
C GLN A 69 4.20 29.19 -9.92
N VAL A 70 4.90 28.44 -10.77
CA VAL A 70 5.67 29.04 -11.86
C VAL A 70 4.75 29.24 -13.07
N GLU A 71 4.72 30.48 -13.57
CA GLU A 71 4.00 30.82 -14.78
C GLU A 71 4.60 30.09 -15.99
N ILE A 72 3.74 29.43 -16.76
CA ILE A 72 4.13 28.82 -18.03
C ILE A 72 4.13 29.92 -19.09
N PRO A 73 5.19 30.04 -19.91
CA PRO A 73 5.25 31.07 -20.95
C PRO A 73 4.04 31.00 -21.89
N GLU A 74 3.41 32.15 -22.12
CA GLU A 74 2.30 32.29 -23.06
C GLU A 74 2.82 32.04 -24.50
N GLY A 75 2.17 31.14 -25.24
CA GLY A 75 2.56 30.81 -26.61
C GLY A 75 2.74 29.32 -26.92
N GLY A 76 2.53 28.42 -25.95
CA GLY A 76 2.47 26.98 -26.20
C GLY A 76 3.81 26.37 -26.59
N LEU A 77 4.86 26.64 -25.81
CA LEU A 77 6.18 26.02 -25.98
C LEU A 77 6.09 24.51 -25.75
N ARG A 78 6.75 23.72 -26.62
CA ARG A 78 6.94 22.28 -26.36
C ARG A 78 7.93 22.12 -25.21
N PRO A 79 7.89 21.01 -24.45
CA PRO A 79 8.76 20.83 -23.28
C PRO A 79 10.26 21.06 -23.52
N HIS A 80 10.77 20.72 -24.72
CA HIS A 80 12.18 20.93 -25.08
C HIS A 80 12.53 22.39 -25.46
N GLU A 81 11.53 23.23 -25.63
CA GLU A 81 11.64 24.66 -25.95
C GLU A 81 11.51 25.51 -24.68
N MET A 82 11.14 24.90 -23.55
CA MET A 82 11.02 25.56 -22.24
C MET A 82 12.38 25.67 -21.55
N GLN A 83 12.60 26.76 -20.81
CA GLN A 83 13.77 26.92 -19.96
C GLN A 83 13.87 25.77 -18.95
N GLY A 84 15.06 25.17 -18.82
CA GLY A 84 15.25 24.01 -17.95
C GLY A 84 14.49 22.75 -18.39
N TYR A 85 14.08 22.64 -19.67
CA TYR A 85 13.27 21.54 -20.20
C TYR A 85 11.91 21.37 -19.50
N GLY A 86 11.34 22.47 -19.00
CA GLY A 86 10.12 22.47 -18.20
C GLY A 86 10.34 22.15 -16.72
N ASN A 87 11.59 21.93 -16.28
CA ASN A 87 11.93 21.86 -14.87
C ASN A 87 12.15 23.27 -14.30
N PHE A 88 11.08 24.05 -14.23
CA PHE A 88 11.11 25.33 -13.55
C PHE A 88 11.29 25.08 -12.05
N GLY A 89 12.41 25.52 -11.48
CA GLY A 89 12.60 25.48 -10.03
C GLY A 89 11.58 26.38 -9.36
N SER A 90 10.66 25.82 -8.57
CA SER A 90 9.74 26.61 -7.74
C SER A 90 10.37 26.94 -6.40
N THR A 91 10.23 28.20 -5.99
CA THR A 91 10.62 28.65 -4.65
C THR A 91 9.54 28.26 -3.64
N THR A 92 9.96 28.13 -2.38
CA THR A 92 9.02 28.01 -1.26
C THR A 92 8.28 29.34 -1.13
N SER A 93 6.96 29.28 -1.00
CA SER A 93 6.13 30.47 -0.91
C SER A 93 6.43 31.27 0.37
N SER A 94 6.37 32.59 0.26
CA SER A 94 6.46 33.49 1.42
C SER A 94 5.20 33.47 2.29
N HIS A 95 4.05 33.06 1.73
CA HIS A 95 2.74 33.05 2.39
C HIS A 95 2.01 31.71 2.13
N PRO A 96 2.56 30.57 2.61
CA PRO A 96 2.05 29.24 2.28
C PRO A 96 0.59 29.02 2.70
N ASP A 97 0.14 29.60 3.81
CA ASP A 97 -1.23 29.44 4.29
C ASP A 97 -2.25 30.14 3.38
N GLU A 98 -1.90 31.28 2.79
CA GLU A 98 -2.77 32.01 1.87
C GLU A 98 -2.90 31.28 0.54
N VAL A 99 -1.77 30.81 -0.01
CA VAL A 99 -1.72 30.01 -1.24
C VAL A 99 -2.55 28.74 -1.09
N ARG A 100 -2.48 28.09 0.08
CA ARG A 100 -3.31 26.91 0.37
C ARG A 100 -4.78 27.28 0.42
N LYS A 101 -5.16 28.31 1.18
CA LYS A 101 -6.56 28.76 1.29
C LYS A 101 -7.14 29.07 -0.09
N GLU A 102 -6.37 29.71 -0.96
CA GLU A 102 -6.77 29.96 -2.34
C GLU A 102 -6.97 28.65 -3.12
N ARG A 103 -6.01 27.72 -3.06
CA ARG A 103 -6.12 26.40 -3.69
C ARG A 103 -7.34 25.63 -3.20
N GLU A 104 -7.61 25.67 -1.89
CA GLU A 104 -8.69 24.94 -1.22
C GLU A 104 -10.04 25.66 -1.29
N SER A 105 -10.07 26.95 -1.68
CA SER A 105 -11.29 27.78 -1.67
C SER A 105 -12.43 27.24 -2.56
N GLY A 106 -12.09 26.40 -3.55
CA GLY A 106 -13.06 25.73 -4.43
C GLY A 106 -13.31 24.26 -4.11
N TYR A 107 -12.69 23.69 -3.07
CA TYR A 107 -12.91 22.30 -2.68
C TYR A 107 -14.13 22.20 -1.76
N GLU A 108 -15.19 21.56 -2.24
CA GLU A 108 -16.28 21.11 -1.37
C GLU A 108 -15.89 19.79 -0.70
N LEU A 109 -15.95 19.77 0.63
CA LEU A 109 -15.79 18.53 1.39
C LEU A 109 -16.94 17.58 1.01
N PRO A 110 -16.65 16.33 0.61
CA PRO A 110 -17.72 15.37 0.33
C PRO A 110 -18.55 15.14 1.60
N GLU A 111 -19.88 15.25 1.48
CA GLU A 111 -20.79 14.91 2.58
C GLU A 111 -20.67 13.41 2.91
N GLY A 112 -20.07 13.11 4.06
CA GLY A 112 -19.85 11.75 4.53
C GLY A 112 -19.26 11.72 5.93
N PRO A 113 -19.13 10.53 6.55
CA PRO A 113 -18.39 10.39 7.78
C PRO A 113 -16.98 10.97 7.57
N GLY A 114 -16.60 11.96 8.39
CA GLY A 114 -15.28 12.57 8.32
C GLY A 114 -14.17 11.52 8.38
N PRO A 115 -12.95 11.84 7.90
CA PRO A 115 -11.83 10.91 7.94
C PRO A 115 -11.71 10.31 9.34
N HIS A 116 -11.56 8.99 9.42
CA HIS A 116 -11.41 8.30 10.70
C HIS A 116 -10.31 9.00 11.50
N PRO A 117 -10.53 9.25 12.81
CA PRO A 117 -9.49 9.81 13.67
C PRO A 117 -8.22 9.00 13.47
N GLN A 118 -7.15 9.66 13.02
CA GLN A 118 -5.87 8.98 12.89
C GLN A 118 -5.48 8.46 14.28
N PRO A 119 -5.10 7.19 14.42
CA PRO A 119 -4.66 6.65 15.70
C PRO A 119 -3.54 7.53 16.28
N GLY A 120 -3.77 8.13 17.45
CA GLY A 120 -2.84 9.08 18.08
C GLY A 120 -3.11 10.57 17.84
N ALA A 121 -4.14 10.92 17.06
CA ALA A 121 -4.57 12.31 16.93
C ALA A 121 -5.12 12.85 18.28
N PRO A 122 -4.78 14.09 18.66
CA PRO A 122 -5.40 14.78 19.80
C PRO A 122 -6.94 14.75 19.72
N PRO A 123 -7.65 14.70 20.85
CA PRO A 123 -9.12 14.58 20.89
C PRO A 123 -9.88 15.72 20.18
N ASP A 124 -9.19 16.81 19.85
CA ASP A 124 -9.67 18.02 19.16
C ASP A 124 -9.19 18.17 17.70
N ALA A 125 -8.39 17.22 17.19
CA ALA A 125 -7.82 17.26 15.83
C ALA A 125 -8.86 17.32 14.69
N GLY A 126 -10.12 16.98 14.97
CA GLY A 126 -11.24 17.09 14.03
C GLY A 126 -12.20 18.26 14.30
N ARG A 127 -11.96 19.10 15.32
CA ARG A 127 -12.94 20.11 15.79
C ARG A 127 -12.46 21.56 15.72
N GLY A 128 -11.17 21.81 15.44
CA GLY A 128 -10.56 23.12 15.71
C GLY A 128 -9.76 23.80 14.59
N ALA A 129 -9.63 23.23 13.39
CA ALA A 129 -8.77 23.82 12.35
C ALA A 129 -9.43 24.90 11.47
N HIS A 130 -10.65 25.34 11.82
CA HIS A 130 -11.37 26.40 11.10
C HIS A 130 -11.71 27.55 12.05
N SER A 131 -10.73 28.40 12.34
CA SER A 131 -10.93 29.78 12.81
C SER A 131 -9.83 30.66 12.27
#